data_AF-A0A5C8D9T5-F1
#
_entry.id   AF-A0A5C8D9T5-F1
#
_cell.length_a   1.000
_cell.length_b   1.000
_cell.length_c   1.000
_cell.angle_alpha   90.00
_cell.angle_beta   90.00
_cell.angle_gamma   90.00
#
_symmetry.space_group_name_H-M   'P 1'
#
loop_
_entity.id
_entity.type
_entity.pdbx_description
1 polymer ?
#
loop_
_entity_poly.entity_id
_entity_poly.type
_entity_poly.pdbx_seq_one_letter_code
_entity_poly.pdbx_strand_id
1 'polypeptide(L)'
;MSKTTQGGLLITLCILVLSTPFLFCTHANSSAIYLEQATYDKLAAPCAKEGKDHLIVYYFNGECSICFAKIIQIESELKNKPNTRAVYLAQTIDSALVSYSLKKNNVSACLLVEGTADSSYRKYFQLNEVYEIDEKRRVYPYSVGQNTVQ
;
A
#
# COMPACT_ATOMS: atom_id res chain seq x y z
N MET A 1 49.58 36.77 6.51
CA MET A 1 48.27 37.28 6.02
C MET A 1 47.25 36.17 6.35
N SER A 2 46.51 36.24 7.46
CA SER A 2 45.14 36.82 7.58
C SER A 2 44.16 36.12 6.62
N LYS A 3 43.04 35.47 7.00
CA LYS A 3 42.06 35.77 8.06
C LYS A 3 41.15 34.54 8.36
N THR A 4 40.65 34.50 9.59
CA THR A 4 39.51 33.75 10.16
C THR A 4 38.19 33.93 9.40
N THR A 5 37.22 33.01 9.57
CA THR A 5 35.87 33.27 10.15
C THR A 5 35.01 31.99 10.19
N GLN A 6 34.69 31.51 11.41
CA GLN A 6 33.54 30.65 11.71
C GLN A 6 32.23 31.46 11.63
N GLY A 7 31.11 30.83 11.24
CA GLY A 7 29.79 31.33 11.62
C GLY A 7 28.63 30.90 10.71
N GLY A 8 27.54 30.40 11.31
CA GLY A 8 26.23 30.21 10.66
C GLY A 8 25.42 29.02 11.23
N LEU A 9 25.24 28.93 12.55
CA LEU A 9 23.98 29.24 13.25
C LEU A 9 22.85 28.19 13.07
N LEU A 10 22.97 27.05 13.75
CA LEU A 10 21.83 26.17 14.07
C LEU A 10 21.04 26.85 15.20
N ILE A 11 19.83 27.30 14.89
CA ILE A 11 18.90 27.83 15.90
C ILE A 11 18.34 26.62 16.67
N THR A 12 19.04 26.23 17.73
CA THR A 12 18.54 25.30 18.73
C THR A 12 17.64 26.07 19.68
N LEU A 13 16.34 26.06 19.43
CA LEU A 13 15.35 26.57 20.36
C LEU A 13 14.85 25.44 21.27
N CYS A 14 15.63 25.09 22.29
CA CYS A 14 15.11 24.33 23.43
C CYS A 14 14.56 25.33 24.45
N ILE A 15 13.28 25.68 24.33
CA ILE A 15 12.58 26.39 25.42
C ILE A 15 12.36 25.36 26.53
N LEU A 16 13.12 25.52 27.61
CA LEU A 16 12.99 24.72 28.82
C LEU A 16 11.83 25.31 29.65
N VAL A 17 10.62 24.75 29.47
CA VAL A 17 9.49 25.05 30.37
C VAL A 17 9.28 23.82 31.26
N LEU A 18 9.53 24.01 32.56
CA LEU A 18 9.20 23.05 33.61
C LEU A 18 7.68 22.84 33.65
N SER A 19 7.20 21.66 33.25
CA SER A 19 6.10 20.88 33.86
C SER A 19 5.45 19.93 32.83
N THR A 20 5.63 18.61 33.02
CA THR A 20 4.81 17.41 32.65
C THR A 20 3.94 17.39 31.37
N PRO A 21 3.60 16.21 30.78
CA PRO A 21 4.21 14.88 30.79
C PRO A 21 4.79 14.53 29.41
N PHE A 22 5.49 13.41 29.31
CA PHE A 22 6.07 12.81 28.09
C PHE A 22 5.34 13.12 26.77
N LEU A 23 5.76 14.18 26.08
CA LEU A 23 5.51 14.36 24.66
C LEU A 23 6.60 13.60 23.91
N PHE A 24 6.32 12.34 23.59
CA PHE A 24 7.11 11.60 22.61
C PHE A 24 6.86 12.24 21.23
N CYS A 25 7.70 13.19 20.84
CA CYS A 25 7.84 13.55 19.43
C CYS A 25 8.55 12.39 18.71
N THR A 26 7.80 11.38 18.30
CA THR A 26 8.29 10.40 17.34
C THR A 26 8.33 11.07 15.97
N HIS A 27 9.48 11.63 15.62
CA HIS A 27 9.79 11.96 14.23
C HIS A 27 9.96 10.65 13.46
N ALA A 28 8.83 10.05 13.05
CA ALA A 28 8.84 9.00 12.05
C ALA A 28 9.21 9.67 10.73
N ASN A 29 10.50 9.67 10.38
CA ASN A 29 10.94 9.83 9.01
C ASN A 29 10.37 8.66 8.20
N SER A 30 9.11 8.78 7.77
CA SER A 30 8.47 7.83 6.87
C SER A 30 9.20 7.94 5.54
N SER A 31 10.25 7.13 5.40
CA SER A 31 10.94 6.98 4.14
C SER A 31 9.92 6.40 3.18
N ALA A 32 9.65 7.11 2.07
CA ALA A 32 8.74 6.61 1.06
C ALA A 32 9.19 5.21 0.62
N ILE A 33 8.28 4.24 0.63
CA ILE A 33 8.57 2.87 0.21
C ILE A 33 8.52 2.86 -1.32
N TYR A 34 9.58 2.38 -1.95
CA TYR A 34 9.68 2.22 -3.40
C TYR A 34 9.71 0.74 -3.76
N LEU A 35 8.91 0.32 -4.73
CA LEU A 35 9.01 -1.02 -5.29
C LEU A 35 10.17 -1.12 -6.28
N GLU A 36 10.99 -2.15 -6.10
CA GLU A 36 11.92 -2.61 -7.12
C GLU A 36 11.16 -2.95 -8.43
N GLN A 37 11.77 -2.65 -9.58
CA GLN A 37 11.10 -2.82 -10.89
C GLN A 37 10.65 -4.27 -11.10
N ALA A 38 11.52 -5.24 -10.81
CA ALA A 38 11.20 -6.66 -10.97
C ALA A 38 10.03 -7.10 -10.05
N THR A 39 9.90 -6.51 -8.86
CA THR A 39 8.74 -6.75 -7.98
C THR A 39 7.48 -6.13 -8.57
N TYR A 40 7.55 -4.89 -9.05
CA TYR A 40 6.44 -4.21 -9.68
C TYR A 40 5.94 -4.96 -10.91
N ASP A 41 6.85 -5.41 -11.78
CA ASP A 41 6.51 -6.14 -13.01
C ASP A 41 5.78 -7.45 -12.68
N LYS A 42 6.25 -8.21 -11.68
CA LYS A 42 5.58 -9.42 -11.20
C LYS A 42 4.19 -9.12 -10.65
N LEU A 43 4.05 -8.04 -9.87
CA LEU A 43 2.79 -7.62 -9.27
C LEU A 43 1.77 -7.17 -10.33
N ALA A 44 2.23 -6.45 -11.35
CA ALA A 44 1.39 -5.90 -12.42
C ALA A 44 1.10 -6.91 -13.55
N ALA A 45 1.90 -7.98 -13.69
CA ALA A 45 1.79 -8.97 -14.75
C ALA A 45 0.38 -9.58 -14.92
N PRO A 46 -0.36 -9.94 -13.84
CA PRO A 46 -1.73 -10.45 -13.97
C PRO A 46 -2.67 -9.47 -14.68
N CYS A 47 -2.33 -8.17 -14.69
CA CYS A 47 -3.12 -7.11 -15.30
C CYS A 47 -2.58 -6.60 -16.65
N ALA A 48 -1.50 -7.16 -17.21
CA ALA A 48 -0.68 -6.51 -18.24
C ALA A 48 -1.43 -6.01 -19.50
N LYS A 49 -2.64 -6.51 -19.78
CA LYS A 49 -3.46 -6.11 -20.93
C LYS A 49 -4.20 -4.77 -20.76
N GLU A 50 -4.19 -4.16 -19.57
CA GLU A 50 -5.09 -3.03 -19.28
C GLU A 50 -4.50 -1.62 -19.47
N GLY A 51 -3.19 -1.46 -19.67
CA GLY A 51 -2.59 -0.15 -20.00
C GLY A 51 -2.86 0.99 -19.02
N LYS A 52 -3.06 0.68 -17.72
CA LYS A 52 -3.39 1.65 -16.66
C LYS A 52 -2.17 1.98 -15.78
N ASP A 53 -2.09 3.25 -15.38
CA ASP A 53 -0.92 3.83 -14.71
C ASP A 53 -0.93 3.71 -13.18
N HIS A 54 -2.12 3.57 -12.56
CA HIS A 54 -2.28 3.47 -11.11
C HIS A 54 -2.73 2.07 -10.67
N LEU A 55 -2.04 1.51 -9.67
CA LEU A 55 -2.39 0.22 -9.06
C LEU A 55 -2.92 0.43 -7.65
N ILE A 56 -4.08 -0.14 -7.36
CA ILE A 56 -4.50 -0.42 -6.00
C ILE A 56 -4.12 -1.85 -5.69
N VAL A 57 -3.39 -2.09 -4.61
CA VAL A 57 -2.96 -3.42 -4.19
C VAL A 57 -3.63 -3.73 -2.87
N TYR A 58 -4.38 -4.83 -2.82
CA TYR A 58 -4.90 -5.36 -1.58
C TYR A 58 -4.20 -6.68 -1.27
N TYR A 59 -3.37 -6.67 -0.23
CA TYR A 59 -2.74 -7.88 0.28
C TYR A 59 -3.64 -8.49 1.34
N PHE A 60 -4.15 -9.71 1.14
CA PHE A 60 -5.17 -10.28 2.01
C PHE A 60 -4.98 -11.76 2.27
N ASN A 61 -5.54 -12.22 3.39
CA ASN A 61 -5.64 -13.64 3.70
C ASN A 61 -6.79 -14.27 2.86
N GLY A 62 -6.50 -15.32 2.08
CA GLY A 62 -7.47 -15.94 1.18
C GLY A 62 -8.58 -16.75 1.88
N GLU A 63 -8.37 -17.10 3.14
CA GLU A 63 -9.34 -17.81 3.99
C GLU A 63 -10.25 -16.84 4.79
N CYS A 64 -10.03 -15.53 4.67
CA CYS A 64 -10.74 -14.49 5.40
C CYS A 64 -12.01 -14.04 4.67
N SER A 65 -13.19 -14.39 5.20
CA SER A 65 -14.48 -14.03 4.60
C SER A 65 -14.72 -12.51 4.52
N ILE A 66 -14.36 -11.76 5.56
CA ILE A 66 -14.46 -10.29 5.57
C ILE A 66 -13.53 -9.64 4.54
N CYS A 67 -12.43 -10.31 4.19
CA CYS A 67 -11.50 -9.82 3.18
C CYS A 67 -12.15 -9.82 1.78
N PHE A 68 -13.02 -10.77 1.46
CA PHE A 68 -13.79 -10.75 0.22
C PHE A 68 -14.82 -9.63 0.17
N ALA A 69 -15.43 -9.26 1.30
CA ALA A 69 -16.30 -8.09 1.35
C ALA A 69 -15.54 -6.80 1.02
N LYS A 70 -14.31 -6.66 1.53
CA LYS A 70 -13.41 -5.53 1.22
C LYS A 70 -13.04 -5.50 -0.27
N ILE A 71 -12.85 -6.66 -0.91
CA ILE A 71 -12.62 -6.75 -2.37
C ILE A 71 -13.80 -6.17 -3.14
N ILE A 72 -15.03 -6.57 -2.80
CA ILE A 72 -16.26 -6.05 -3.45
C ILE A 72 -16.36 -4.53 -3.28
N GLN A 73 -15.99 -4.01 -2.12
CA GLN A 73 -15.97 -2.58 -1.86
C GLN A 73 -14.94 -1.84 -2.72
N ILE A 74 -13.72 -2.38 -2.83
CA ILE A 74 -12.67 -1.83 -3.72
C ILE A 74 -13.15 -1.80 -5.16
N GLU A 75 -13.68 -2.92 -5.67
CA GLU A 75 -14.23 -2.99 -7.04
C GLU A 75 -15.31 -1.92 -7.28
N SER A 76 -16.20 -1.73 -6.31
CA SER A 76 -17.26 -0.72 -6.39
C SER A 76 -16.71 0.70 -6.51
N GLU A 77 -15.64 1.05 -5.79
CA GLU A 77 -15.00 2.36 -5.86
C GLU A 77 -14.25 2.57 -7.17
N LEU A 78 -13.58 1.53 -7.66
CA LEU A 78 -12.75 1.61 -8.87
C LEU A 78 -13.56 1.66 -10.16
N LYS A 79 -14.84 1.29 -10.15
CA LYS A 79 -15.74 1.46 -11.31
C LYS A 79 -15.74 2.88 -11.89
N ASN A 80 -15.52 3.89 -11.05
CA ASN A 80 -15.50 5.29 -11.46
C ASN A 80 -14.08 5.85 -11.69
N LYS A 81 -13.04 5.01 -11.63
CA LYS A 81 -11.63 5.40 -11.79
C LYS A 81 -11.01 4.67 -13.01
N PRO A 82 -11.22 5.15 -14.24
CA PRO A 82 -10.85 4.40 -15.46
C PRO A 82 -9.34 4.16 -15.62
N ASN A 83 -8.50 4.97 -14.99
CA ASN A 83 -7.03 4.86 -15.04
C ASN A 83 -6.43 4.09 -13.86
N THR A 84 -7.29 3.49 -13.03
CA THR A 84 -6.89 2.74 -11.83
C THR A 84 -7.39 1.30 -11.93
N ARG A 85 -6.59 0.36 -11.43
CA ARG A 85 -6.97 -1.06 -11.35
C ARG A 85 -6.54 -1.67 -10.04
N ALA A 86 -7.26 -2.69 -9.60
CA ALA A 86 -6.90 -3.47 -8.43
C ALA A 86 -6.04 -4.68 -8.81
N VAL A 87 -5.01 -4.95 -7.99
CA VAL A 87 -4.30 -6.22 -7.90
C VAL A 87 -4.64 -6.82 -6.54
N TYR A 88 -5.17 -8.03 -6.57
CA TYR A 88 -5.48 -8.80 -5.37
C TYR A 88 -4.33 -9.76 -5.12
N LEU A 89 -3.55 -9.48 -4.08
CA LEU A 89 -2.47 -10.34 -3.63
C LEU A 89 -3.02 -11.23 -2.51
N ALA A 90 -3.23 -12.50 -2.79
CA ALA A 90 -3.79 -13.45 -1.83
C ALA A 90 -2.68 -14.28 -1.19
N GLN A 91 -2.53 -14.18 0.12
CA GLN A 91 -1.81 -15.19 0.90
C GLN A 91 -2.79 -16.30 1.26
N THR A 92 -2.60 -17.51 0.74
CA THR A 92 -3.55 -18.61 0.93
C THR A 92 -2.88 -19.98 0.84
N ILE A 93 -3.51 -20.99 1.45
CA ILE A 93 -3.18 -22.40 1.21
C ILE A 93 -3.96 -23.00 0.03
N ASP A 94 -5.06 -22.37 -0.39
CA ASP A 94 -5.96 -22.88 -1.42
C ASP A 94 -6.29 -21.79 -2.46
N SER A 95 -5.44 -21.72 -3.50
CA SER A 95 -5.62 -20.80 -4.62
C SER A 95 -6.92 -21.04 -5.41
N ALA A 96 -7.42 -22.28 -5.41
CA ALA A 96 -8.63 -22.63 -6.14
C ALA A 96 -9.87 -22.05 -5.45
N LEU A 97 -9.93 -22.12 -4.12
CA LEU A 97 -11.00 -21.52 -3.32
C LEU A 97 -11.05 -20.00 -3.49
N VAL A 98 -9.90 -19.33 -3.48
CA VAL A 98 -9.83 -17.87 -3.73
C VAL A 98 -10.35 -17.55 -5.12
N SER A 99 -9.86 -18.25 -6.14
CA SER A 99 -10.28 -18.04 -7.53
C SER A 99 -11.78 -18.25 -7.74
N TYR A 100 -12.34 -19.31 -7.14
CA TYR A 100 -13.78 -19.58 -7.17
C TYR A 100 -14.58 -18.45 -6.51
N SER A 101 -14.13 -17.98 -5.34
CA SER A 101 -14.81 -16.94 -4.58
C SER A 101 -14.81 -15.60 -5.32
N LEU A 102 -13.71 -15.22 -5.97
CA LEU A 102 -13.64 -14.00 -6.78
C LEU A 102 -14.56 -14.09 -8.02
N LYS A 103 -14.52 -15.21 -8.74
CA LYS A 103 -15.39 -15.44 -9.91
C LYS A 103 -16.86 -15.38 -9.54
N LYS A 104 -17.26 -16.03 -8.43
CA LYS A 104 -18.64 -16.03 -7.94
C LYS A 104 -19.15 -14.62 -7.65
N ASN A 105 -18.27 -13.70 -7.25
CA ASN A 105 -18.61 -12.31 -6.95
C ASN A 105 -18.39 -11.34 -8.13
N ASN A 106 -18.19 -11.85 -9.35
CA ASN A 106 -17.94 -11.05 -10.57
C ASN A 106 -16.75 -10.08 -10.44
N VAL A 107 -15.74 -10.45 -9.64
CA VAL A 107 -14.51 -9.68 -9.52
C VAL A 107 -13.64 -9.99 -10.73
N SER A 108 -13.37 -8.99 -11.58
CA SER A 108 -12.46 -9.09 -12.71
C SER A 108 -11.01 -9.07 -12.20
N ALA A 109 -10.59 -10.20 -11.63
CA ALA A 109 -9.42 -10.22 -10.77
C ALA A 109 -8.10 -10.26 -11.54
N CYS A 110 -7.28 -9.24 -11.33
CA CYS A 110 -5.83 -9.43 -11.32
C CYS A 110 -5.41 -10.13 -10.02
N LEU A 111 -5.45 -11.45 -10.01
CA LEU A 111 -5.08 -12.25 -8.84
C LEU A 111 -3.61 -12.65 -8.92
N LEU A 112 -2.86 -12.35 -7.85
CA LEU A 112 -1.56 -12.95 -7.57
C LEU A 112 -1.67 -13.77 -6.29
N VAL A 113 -1.18 -15.00 -6.29
CA VAL A 113 -1.24 -15.88 -5.13
C VAL A 113 0.16 -16.12 -4.59
N GLU A 114 0.32 -15.91 -3.29
CA GLU A 114 1.47 -16.37 -2.50
C GLU A 114 1.03 -17.52 -1.59
N GLY A 115 1.85 -18.56 -1.52
CA GLY A 115 1.72 -19.57 -0.47
C GLY A 115 1.98 -18.96 0.90
N THR A 116 1.44 -19.55 1.97
CA THR A 116 1.63 -19.05 3.34
C THR A 116 3.09 -19.06 3.83
N ALA A 117 3.94 -19.90 3.23
CA ALA A 117 5.37 -19.93 3.48
C ALA A 117 6.16 -18.89 2.66
N ASP A 118 5.55 -18.30 1.62
CA ASP A 118 6.13 -17.19 0.86
C ASP A 118 5.76 -15.86 1.54
N SER A 119 6.72 -14.95 1.58
CA SER A 119 6.59 -13.64 2.20
C SER A 119 7.28 -12.55 1.39
N SER A 120 7.49 -12.81 0.09
CA SER A 120 8.24 -11.93 -0.80
C SER A 120 7.69 -10.50 -0.84
N TYR A 121 6.37 -10.33 -0.67
CA TYR A 121 5.73 -9.01 -0.63
C TYR A 121 5.56 -8.42 0.78
N ARG A 122 5.80 -9.16 1.87
CA ARG A 122 5.64 -8.66 3.26
C ARG A 122 6.60 -7.50 3.60
N LYS A 123 7.70 -7.36 2.85
CA LYS A 123 8.60 -6.19 2.99
C LYS A 123 7.98 -4.87 2.50
N TYR A 124 6.93 -4.93 1.68
CA TYR A 124 6.28 -3.75 1.10
C TYR A 124 4.86 -3.55 1.60
N PHE A 125 4.12 -4.63 1.85
CA PHE A 125 2.71 -4.60 2.17
C PHE A 125 2.42 -5.36 3.47
N GLN A 126 1.58 -4.77 4.32
CA GLN A 126 1.03 -5.45 5.47
C GLN A 126 -0.21 -6.26 5.05
N LEU A 127 -0.42 -7.40 5.72
CA LEU A 127 -1.56 -8.27 5.43
C LEU A 127 -2.87 -7.58 5.87
N ASN A 128 -3.89 -7.70 5.02
CA ASN A 128 -5.21 -7.08 5.12
C ASN A 128 -5.26 -5.55 4.95
N GLU A 129 -4.16 -4.96 4.49
CA GLU A 129 -4.07 -3.54 4.15
C GLU A 129 -4.10 -3.28 2.65
N VAL A 130 -4.56 -2.08 2.28
CA VAL A 130 -4.69 -1.63 0.88
C VAL A 130 -3.71 -0.51 0.63
N TYR A 131 -3.10 -0.54 -0.55
CA TYR A 131 -2.08 0.41 -0.95
C TYR A 131 -2.37 0.95 -2.35
N GLU A 132 -1.96 2.18 -2.60
CA GLU A 132 -1.83 2.74 -3.94
C GLU A 132 -0.36 2.73 -4.35
N ILE A 133 -0.12 2.35 -5.60
CA ILE A 133 1.18 2.46 -6.26
C ILE A 133 1.03 3.40 -7.44
N ASP A 134 1.82 4.46 -7.43
CA ASP A 134 1.85 5.44 -8.52
C ASP A 134 2.77 5.01 -9.68
N GLU A 135 2.79 5.82 -10.74
CA GLU A 135 3.63 5.65 -11.93
C GLU A 135 5.14 5.57 -11.63
N LYS A 136 5.58 6.08 -10.46
CA LYS A 136 6.99 6.06 -10.02
C LYS A 136 7.27 4.91 -9.06
N ARG A 137 6.34 3.97 -8.90
CA ARG A 137 6.42 2.79 -8.02
C ARG A 137 6.53 3.15 -6.54
N ARG A 138 6.01 4.32 -6.14
CA ARG A 138 5.91 4.71 -4.73
C ARG A 138 4.65 4.12 -4.11
N VAL A 139 4.78 3.59 -2.90
CA VAL A 139 3.68 2.94 -2.17
C VAL A 139 3.10 3.87 -1.13
N TYR A 140 1.78 4.02 -1.14
CA TYR A 140 1.02 4.79 -0.18
C TYR A 140 -0.10 3.95 0.43
N PRO A 141 -0.43 4.07 1.72
CA PRO A 141 -1.64 3.50 2.26
C PRO A 141 -2.88 4.05 1.53
N TYR A 142 -3.83 3.19 1.20
CA TYR A 142 -5.08 3.56 0.53
C TYR A 142 -6.27 3.23 1.43
N SER A 143 -7.14 4.20 1.65
CA SER A 143 -8.34 4.02 2.47
C SER A 143 -9.55 3.69 1.59
N VAL A 144 -10.12 2.52 1.81
CA VAL A 144 -11.38 2.08 1.18
C VAL A 144 -12.54 2.58 2.03
N GLY A 145 -13.53 3.21 1.41
CA GLY A 145 -14.80 3.60 2.05
C GLY A 145 -14.89 5.06 2.47
N GLN A 146 -13.99 5.94 2.02
CA GLN A 146 -14.04 7.37 2.35
C GLN A 146 -14.83 8.22 1.32
N ASN A 147 -15.89 7.67 0.73
CA ASN A 147 -16.91 8.53 0.12
C ASN A 147 -17.75 9.14 1.25
N THR A 148 -17.26 10.27 1.73
CA THR A 148 -17.96 11.24 2.56
C THR A 148 -19.33 11.57 1.96
N VAL A 149 -20.33 11.66 2.83
CA VAL A 149 -21.50 12.51 2.63
C VAL A 149 -21.01 13.86 2.09
N GLN A 150 -21.35 14.17 0.83
CA GLN A 150 -21.31 15.51 0.26
C GLN A 150 -22.74 15.88 -0.12
#